data_AF-A0A852VC43-F1
#
_entry.id   AF-A0A852VC43-F1
#
_cell.length_a   1.000
_cell.length_b   1.000
_cell.length_c   1.000
_cell.angle_alpha   90.00
_cell.angle_beta   90.00
_cell.angle_gamma   90.00
#
_symmetry.space_group_name_H-M   'P 1'
#
loop_
_entity.id
_entity.type
_entity.pdbx_description
1 polymer ?
#
loop_
_entity_poly.entity_id
_entity_poly.type
_entity_poly.pdbx_seq_one_letter_code
_entity_poly.pdbx_strand_id
1 'polypeptide(L)' 'MKHTAPLPAEGKPIPNPGGCRWCGVDKYASPSGLNSDPYDHVSRWVPDVGWHPWTQPTTEQIKARMLARRARRSTP' A
#
# COMPACT_ATOMS: atom_id res chain seq x y z
N MET A 1 -35.92 6.37 -8.47
CA MET A 1 -34.60 5.84 -8.85
C MET A 1 -33.59 6.70 -8.13
N LYS A 2 -32.95 6.22 -7.06
CA LYS A 2 -32.08 7.06 -6.22
C LYS A 2 -30.71 7.12 -6.90
N HIS A 3 -30.32 8.29 -7.37
CA HIS A 3 -28.94 8.56 -7.77
C HIS A 3 -28.04 8.43 -6.54
N THR A 4 -26.97 7.64 -6.62
CA THR A 4 -25.82 7.80 -5.72
C THR A 4 -24.66 8.29 -6.56
N ALA A 5 -24.18 9.50 -6.26
CA ALA A 5 -22.94 10.01 -6.80
C ALA A 5 -21.76 9.15 -6.31
N PRO A 6 -20.68 8.97 -7.09
CA PRO A 6 -19.47 8.36 -6.58
C PRO A 6 -18.86 9.26 -5.49
N LEU A 7 -18.49 8.66 -4.36
CA LEU A 7 -17.84 9.31 -3.23
C LEU A 7 -16.51 9.97 -3.67
N PRO A 8 -16.12 11.13 -3.09
CA PRO A 8 -14.89 11.82 -3.48
C PRO A 8 -13.64 11.03 -3.05
N ALA A 9 -12.77 10.72 -4.02
CA ALA A 9 -11.36 10.30 -3.85
C ALA A 9 -11.03 9.50 -2.57
N GLU A 10 -11.69 8.36 -2.39
CA GLU A 10 -11.49 7.49 -1.23
C GLU A 10 -10.09 6.83 -1.26
N GLY A 11 -9.17 7.40 -0.49
CA GLY A 11 -8.71 6.74 0.73
C GLY A 11 -7.83 5.50 0.61
N LYS A 12 -7.35 5.05 -0.57
CA LYS A 12 -6.43 3.89 -0.59
C LYS A 12 -5.22 4.15 0.31
N PRO A 13 -4.89 3.29 1.29
CA PRO A 13 -3.78 3.55 2.20
C PRO A 13 -2.49 3.68 1.42
N ILE A 14 -1.67 4.69 1.74
CA ILE A 14 -0.33 4.78 1.16
C ILE A 14 0.45 3.59 1.68
N PRO A 15 1.02 2.74 0.78
CA PRO A 15 1.78 1.59 1.20
C PRO A 15 2.89 1.97 2.20
N ASN A 16 3.29 0.99 3.03
CA ASN A 16 4.49 1.15 3.83
C ASN A 16 5.67 1.49 2.89
N PRO A 17 6.47 2.54 3.15
CA PRO A 17 7.64 2.83 2.35
C PRO A 17 8.53 1.60 2.18
N GLY A 18 8.70 0.80 3.23
CA GLY A 18 9.47 -0.44 3.23
C GLY A 18 8.74 -1.70 2.74
N GLY A 19 7.46 -1.60 2.37
CA GLY A 19 6.68 -2.73 1.87
C GLY A 19 7.14 -3.22 0.50
N CYS A 20 6.78 -4.45 0.15
CA CYS A 20 7.19 -5.16 -1.06
C CYS A 20 7.15 -4.27 -2.31
N ARG A 21 8.12 -4.47 -3.20
CA ARG A 21 8.22 -3.80 -4.51
C ARG A 21 6.92 -3.88 -5.32
N TRP A 22 6.24 -5.03 -5.27
CA TRP A 22 5.11 -5.34 -6.15
C TRP A 22 3.76 -5.00 -5.51
N CYS A 23 3.49 -5.52 -4.32
CA CYS A 23 2.18 -5.37 -3.66
C CYS A 23 2.15 -4.31 -2.54
N GLY A 24 3.31 -3.77 -2.15
CA GLY A 24 3.42 -2.74 -1.10
C GLY A 24 3.22 -3.21 0.34
N VAL A 25 3.07 -4.53 0.56
CA VAL A 25 2.87 -5.15 1.88
C VAL A 25 4.21 -5.46 2.54
N ASP A 26 4.28 -5.31 3.86
CA ASP A 26 5.48 -5.63 4.62
C ASP A 26 5.80 -7.14 4.59
N LYS A 27 7.07 -7.48 4.78
CA LYS A 27 7.53 -8.87 4.84
C LYS A 27 6.90 -9.63 6.01
N TYR A 28 6.65 -8.90 7.10
CA TYR A 28 6.01 -9.35 8.33
C TYR A 28 4.95 -8.29 8.67
N ALA A 29 3.73 -8.69 9.01
CA ALA A 29 2.69 -7.72 9.35
C ALA A 29 3.14 -6.82 10.51
N SER A 30 2.94 -5.52 10.34
CA SER A 30 3.26 -4.54 11.37
C SER A 30 2.22 -4.60 12.50
N PRO A 31 2.64 -4.64 13.78
CA PRO A 31 1.72 -4.58 14.92
C PRO A 31 0.99 -3.22 15.04
N SER A 32 1.41 -2.19 14.28
CA SER A 32 0.77 -0.86 14.26
C SER A 32 -0.59 -0.81 13.54
N GLY A 33 -1.16 -1.96 13.15
CA GLY A 33 -2.59 -2.08 12.84
C GLY A 33 -3.08 -1.40 11.55
N LEU A 34 -2.20 -0.79 10.75
CA LEU A 34 -2.61 -0.23 9.45
C LEU A 34 -2.68 -1.29 8.33
N ASN A 35 -2.22 -2.53 8.59
CA ASN A 35 -2.43 -3.75 7.80
C ASN A 35 -2.13 -4.96 8.72
N SER A 36 -3.16 -5.55 9.33
CA SER A 36 -3.01 -6.47 10.48
C SER A 36 -2.88 -7.96 10.15
N ASP A 37 -2.73 -8.36 8.88
CA ASP A 37 -2.64 -9.79 8.53
C ASP A 37 -1.24 -10.19 8.05
N PRO A 38 -0.50 -11.05 8.78
CA PRO A 38 0.85 -11.50 8.39
C PRO A 38 0.87 -12.33 7.10
N TYR A 39 -0.27 -12.82 6.64
CA TYR A 39 -0.43 -13.57 5.39
C TYR A 39 -0.75 -12.69 4.17
N ASP A 40 -0.88 -11.37 4.35
CA ASP A 40 -1.33 -10.47 3.29
C ASP A 40 -0.34 -10.38 2.11
N HIS A 41 0.97 -10.54 2.33
CA HIS A 41 1.93 -10.58 1.21
C HIS A 41 1.77 -11.83 0.36
N VAL A 42 1.71 -13.01 0.99
CA VAL A 42 1.72 -14.31 0.29
C VAL A 42 0.38 -14.61 -0.41
N SER A 43 -0.70 -13.96 0.01
CA SER A 43 -2.04 -14.09 -0.59
C SER A 43 -2.33 -13.04 -1.66
N ARG A 44 -1.39 -12.13 -1.97
CA ARG A 44 -1.56 -11.10 -3.01
C ARG A 44 -0.97 -11.51 -4.35
N TRP A 45 -1.85 -11.73 -5.31
CA TRP A 45 -1.52 -11.83 -6.73
C TRP A 45 -1.46 -10.43 -7.37
N VAL A 46 -0.45 -10.18 -8.21
CA VAL A 46 -0.30 -8.92 -8.95
C VAL A 46 -0.40 -9.21 -10.45
N PRO A 47 -1.24 -8.51 -11.23
CA PRO A 47 -1.49 -8.84 -12.64
C PRO A 47 -0.27 -9.08 -13.51
N ASP A 48 0.73 -8.21 -13.40
CA ASP A 48 1.93 -8.26 -14.26
C ASP A 48 3.05 -9.17 -13.70
N VAL A 49 2.91 -9.67 -12.48
CA VAL A 49 3.99 -10.35 -11.72
C VAL A 49 3.57 -11.73 -11.22
N GLY A 50 2.28 -11.97 -11.08
CA GLY A 50 1.71 -13.18 -10.51
C GLY A 50 1.91 -13.33 -9.00
N TRP A 51 2.02 -14.58 -8.57
CA TRP A 51 2.48 -14.94 -7.21
C TRP A 51 3.96 -14.61 -7.09
N HIS A 52 4.33 -13.86 -6.06
CA HIS A 52 5.67 -13.30 -5.98
C HIS A 52 6.24 -13.39 -4.55
N PRO A 53 7.55 -13.64 -4.41
CA PRO A 53 8.22 -13.53 -3.13
C PRO A 53 8.27 -12.08 -2.68
N TRP A 54 8.42 -11.87 -1.37
CA TRP A 54 8.68 -10.53 -0.86
C TRP A 54 9.99 -10.02 -1.47
N THR A 55 9.92 -8.86 -2.13
CA THR A 55 11.05 -8.23 -2.80
C THR A 55 11.22 -6.83 -2.21
N GLN A 56 12.44 -6.48 -1.81
CA GLN A 56 12.74 -5.16 -1.27
C GLN A 56 12.33 -4.06 -2.28
N PRO A 57 11.60 -3.01 -1.85
CA PRO A 57 11.26 -1.90 -2.74
C PRO A 57 12.52 -1.14 -3.15
N THR A 58 12.51 -0.51 -4.32
CA THR A 58 13.62 0.34 -4.74
C THR A 58 13.64 1.65 -3.97
N THR A 59 14.81 2.29 -3.90
CA THR A 59 14.98 3.62 -3.29
C THR A 59 14.00 4.65 -3.83
N GLU A 60 13.72 4.61 -5.14
CA GLU A 60 12.74 5.48 -5.79
C GLU A 60 11.30 5.24 -5.30
N GLN A 61 10.91 3.97 -5.16
CA GLN A 61 9.60 3.60 -4.62
C GLN A 61 9.48 4.03 -3.15
N ILE A 62 10.53 3.83 -2.35
CA ILE A 62 10.57 4.30 -0.95
C ILE A 62 10.41 5.83 -0.90
N LYS A 63 11.17 6.57 -1.72
CA LYS A 63 11.10 8.02 -1.81
C LYS A 63 9.70 8.50 -2.17
N ALA A 64 9.10 7.94 -3.22
CA ALA A 64 7.75 8.30 -3.67
C ALA A 64 6.70 8.06 -2.57
N ARG A 65 6.75 6.92 -1.88
CA ARG A 65 5.84 6.59 -0.77
C ARG A 65 6.02 7.53 0.43
N MET A 66 7.26 7.90 0.76
CA MET A 66 7.55 8.89 1.81
C MET A 66 7.00 10.27 1.47
N LEU A 67 7.16 10.73 0.22
CA LEU A 67 6.60 11.99 -0.25
C LEU A 67 5.07 11.99 -0.19
N ALA A 68 4.42 10.92 -0.66
CA ALA A 68 2.98 10.78 -0.55
C ALA A 68 2.50 10.82 0.91
N ARG A 69 3.20 10.12 1.83
CA ARG A 69 2.87 10.14 3.28
C ARG A 69 3.02 11.53 3.88
N ARG A 70 3.99 12.32 3.42
CA ARG A 70 4.14 13.74 3.82
C ARG A 70 2.99 14.59 3.28
N ALA A 71 2.65 14.46 2.00
CA ALA A 71 1.57 15.21 1.38
C ALA A 71 0.22 15.03 2.11
N ARG A 72 -0.09 13.81 2.56
CA ARG A 72 -1.30 13.54 3.37
C ARG A 72 -1.32 14.22 4.72
N ARG A 73 -0.15 14.45 5.34
CA ARG A 73 -0.06 15.19 6.61
C ARG A 73 -0.16 16.70 6.43
N SER A 74 0.12 17.18 5.22
CA SER A 74 0.14 18.61 4.89
C SER A 74 -1.20 19.11 4.34
N THR A 75 -2.23 18.25 4.28
CA THR A 75 -3.61 18.69 4.00
C THR A 75 -4.21 19.20 5.32
N PRO A 76 -4.50 20.50 5.47
CA PRO A 76 -5.16 21.05 6.66
C PRO A 76 -6.61 20.57 6.79
#